data_AF-A0A521UHI8-F1
#
_entry.id   AF-A0A521UHI8-F1
#
_cell.length_a   1.000
_cell.length_b   1.000
_cell.length_c   1.000
_cell.angle_alpha   90.00
_cell.angle_beta   90.00
_cell.angle_gamma   90.00
#
_symmetry.space_group_name_H-M   'P 1'
#
loop_
_entity.id
_entity.type
_entity.pdbx_description
1 polymer ?
#
loop_
_entity_poly.entity_id
_entity_poly.type
_entity_poly.pdbx_seq_one_letter_code
_entity_poly.pdbx_strand_id
1 'polypeptide(L)'
;MRVKPLGAIAVPTGTNDDPKRKKGEPSPLTLSLCEGRGDGTSAYAMSSPSSCALRTTRTDRLQYRLTQDSDPHPLSKGVLNLCSAESRIWQIPEKGGIVLDVTQRLFEVLRTKAFKRGVFQLTSGRTSSYYIDSKMATLSAEGAYLTGKAVYAAIRDSGAQAVGGLTMGADSIATAAAIESFEQGNPIPAFFVRKEPKKHGTRKWIEGPLPETPGLRVAIVDDVITTGGSVIQSIAAMEESGYTVCKVIVLVDRMEGGGDELLRRGYDYAPLFKITDFGVTLEEVNALKDTNG
;
A
#
# COMPACT_ATOMS: atom_id res chain seq x y z
N MET A 1 53.90 47.84 3.57
CA MET A 1 53.07 47.01 4.47
C MET A 1 51.60 47.07 4.02
N ARG A 2 51.15 46.19 3.09
CA ARG A 2 49.73 45.95 2.74
C ARG A 2 49.58 44.81 1.71
N VAL A 3 48.63 43.90 1.98
CA VAL A 3 47.82 43.01 1.10
C VAL A 3 48.21 42.76 -0.37
N LYS A 4 48.11 41.48 -0.82
CA LYS A 4 46.99 40.95 -1.65
C LYS A 4 47.02 39.39 -1.79
N PRO A 5 46.05 38.70 -2.45
CA PRO A 5 45.48 37.44 -1.94
C PRO A 5 45.85 36.18 -2.76
N LEU A 6 45.31 35.02 -2.35
CA LEU A 6 45.15 33.83 -3.20
C LEU A 6 43.67 33.45 -3.33
N GLY A 7 43.28 33.02 -4.54
CA GLY A 7 41.88 32.87 -4.96
C GLY A 7 41.37 31.43 -4.97
N ALA A 8 40.12 31.28 -5.43
CA ALA A 8 39.44 30.00 -5.58
C ALA A 8 39.98 29.18 -6.77
N ILE A 9 39.95 27.85 -6.65
CA ILE A 9 40.12 26.91 -7.76
C ILE A 9 38.98 25.87 -7.67
N ALA A 10 38.40 25.54 -8.83
CA ALA A 10 37.27 24.64 -8.97
C ALA A 10 37.66 23.15 -8.79
N VAL A 11 36.66 22.30 -8.54
CA VAL A 11 36.80 20.84 -8.55
C VAL A 11 36.39 20.30 -9.92
N PRO A 12 37.30 19.69 -10.70
CA PRO A 12 36.92 18.96 -11.92
C PRO A 12 36.41 17.56 -11.57
N THR A 13 35.39 17.11 -12.30
CA THR A 13 34.93 15.72 -12.31
C THR A 13 35.97 14.80 -12.94
N GLY A 14 36.27 13.66 -12.31
CA GLY A 14 37.17 12.64 -12.84
C GLY A 14 36.78 11.25 -12.36
N THR A 15 36.13 10.48 -13.23
CA THR A 15 35.95 9.03 -13.08
C THR A 15 37.30 8.32 -13.14
N ASN A 16 37.47 7.23 -12.38
CA ASN A 16 38.18 6.05 -12.85
C ASN A 16 37.86 4.83 -11.98
N ASP A 17 37.54 3.73 -12.64
CA ASP A 17 37.69 2.39 -12.10
C ASP A 17 39.18 2.09 -11.87
N ASP A 18 39.51 1.41 -10.77
CA ASP A 18 40.37 0.22 -10.81
C ASP A 18 40.12 -0.67 -9.56
N PRO A 19 40.11 -2.01 -9.67
CA PRO A 19 39.57 -2.87 -8.61
C PRO A 19 40.66 -3.50 -7.74
N LYS A 20 40.49 -3.43 -6.40
CA LYS A 20 40.78 -4.51 -5.39
C LYS A 20 40.83 -3.95 -3.96
N ARG A 21 39.69 -3.96 -3.24
CA ARG A 21 39.58 -4.13 -1.75
C ARG A 21 38.15 -3.90 -1.23
N LYS A 22 37.38 -4.97 -1.00
CA LYS A 22 36.20 -5.06 -0.10
C LYS A 22 36.03 -6.55 0.27
N LYS A 23 35.55 -6.96 1.46
CA LYS A 23 35.37 -6.31 2.76
C LYS A 23 35.36 -7.44 3.81
N GLY A 24 36.00 -7.23 4.95
CA GLY A 24 35.89 -8.05 6.16
C GLY A 24 35.79 -7.13 7.37
N GLU A 25 34.95 -7.47 8.34
CA GLU A 25 34.48 -6.63 9.44
C GLU A 25 35.47 -6.63 10.65
N PRO A 26 35.23 -5.92 11.77
CA PRO A 26 34.22 -4.87 12.06
C PRO A 26 34.87 -3.56 12.58
N SER A 27 34.05 -2.53 12.88
CA SER A 27 34.49 -1.33 13.61
C SER A 27 33.48 -0.93 14.72
N PRO A 28 33.84 -0.99 16.01
CA PRO A 28 33.09 -0.34 17.08
C PRO A 28 33.56 1.12 17.27
N LEU A 29 32.62 2.03 17.51
CA LEU A 29 32.89 3.41 17.90
C LEU A 29 32.88 3.53 19.43
N THR A 30 33.93 4.11 20.01
CA THR A 30 34.02 4.40 21.46
C THR A 30 33.92 5.91 21.67
N LEU A 31 33.07 6.35 22.61
CA LEU A 31 32.99 7.76 23.03
C LEU A 31 34.20 8.17 23.90
N SER A 32 34.53 9.45 23.86
CA SER A 32 35.26 10.16 24.93
C SER A 32 34.73 11.58 25.05
N LEU A 33 34.48 12.04 26.29
CA LEU A 33 34.11 13.42 26.62
C LEU A 33 35.30 14.16 27.22
N CYS A 34 35.42 15.45 26.91
CA CYS A 34 36.13 16.44 27.74
C CYS A 34 35.30 17.73 27.80
N GLU A 35 35.09 18.26 29.00
CA GLU A 35 34.33 19.50 29.25
C GLU A 35 35.22 20.75 29.15
N GLY A 36 34.61 21.92 28.85
CA GLY A 36 35.34 23.18 28.66
C GLY A 36 34.47 24.43 28.76
N ARG A 37 34.24 24.86 30.01
CA ARG A 37 33.70 26.14 30.53
C ARG A 37 33.69 27.37 29.59
N GLY A 38 32.69 28.23 29.76
CA GLY A 38 32.89 29.69 29.67
C GLY A 38 31.91 30.48 28.79
N ASP A 39 30.94 31.11 29.46
CA ASP A 39 30.51 32.51 29.30
C ASP A 39 30.07 33.02 27.92
N GLY A 40 28.82 33.52 27.85
CA GLY A 40 28.14 33.83 26.60
C GLY A 40 28.30 35.25 26.04
N THR A 41 27.66 35.43 24.87
CA THR A 41 27.30 36.67 24.16
C THR A 41 28.39 37.54 23.51
N SER A 42 28.30 37.69 22.17
CA SER A 42 27.94 38.98 21.53
C SER A 42 27.48 38.78 20.06
N ALA A 43 26.88 39.82 19.44
CA ALA A 43 26.23 39.84 18.11
C ALA A 43 26.94 40.79 17.09
N TYR A 44 26.54 41.08 15.84
CA TYR A 44 25.33 41.83 15.39
C TYR A 44 25.23 42.05 13.83
N ALA A 45 23.99 42.23 13.29
CA ALA A 45 23.50 43.13 12.18
C ALA A 45 24.16 43.22 10.76
N MET A 46 23.51 43.68 9.66
CA MET A 46 22.09 43.87 9.22
C MET A 46 22.00 44.16 7.68
N SER A 47 20.89 43.83 6.99
CA SER A 47 19.92 44.74 6.28
C SER A 47 19.49 44.14 4.90
N SER A 48 18.43 44.54 4.16
CA SER A 48 17.17 45.29 4.47
C SER A 48 15.90 44.79 3.68
N PRO A 49 15.09 45.52 2.85
CA PRO A 49 13.62 45.47 3.10
C PRO A 49 12.63 45.23 1.92
N SER A 50 11.45 44.65 2.22
CA SER A 50 10.11 45.20 1.87
C SER A 50 8.91 44.39 2.43
N SER A 51 7.91 45.12 2.95
CA SER A 51 6.50 44.78 3.27
C SER A 51 6.08 43.64 4.23
N CYS A 52 5.51 44.10 5.35
CA CYS A 52 4.28 43.62 6.04
C CYS A 52 4.22 42.28 6.82
N ALA A 53 4.32 42.46 8.14
CA ALA A 53 3.99 41.60 9.27
C ALA A 53 2.82 40.59 9.15
N LEU A 54 2.98 39.45 9.84
CA LEU A 54 2.30 39.21 11.12
C LEU A 54 3.16 38.33 12.03
N ARG A 55 3.09 38.55 13.36
CA ARG A 55 3.91 37.84 14.35
C ARG A 55 3.31 36.47 14.70
N THR A 56 4.16 35.45 14.75
CA THR A 56 4.08 34.39 15.77
C THR A 56 5.41 34.32 16.49
N THR A 57 5.38 34.27 17.82
CA THR A 57 6.60 34.14 18.63
C THR A 57 7.09 32.69 18.62
N ARG A 58 8.41 32.55 18.44
CA ARG A 58 9.27 31.46 18.95
C ARG A 58 8.73 30.81 20.25
N THR A 59 8.97 29.53 20.52
CA THR A 59 10.31 28.92 20.51
C THR A 59 10.41 27.47 19.99
N ASP A 60 11.42 27.29 19.16
CA ASP A 60 12.27 26.12 18.89
C ASP A 60 12.04 24.78 19.63
N ARG A 61 11.93 23.73 18.80
CA ARG A 61 12.55 22.38 18.88
C ARG A 61 12.65 21.65 20.23
N LEU A 62 12.04 20.46 20.24
CA LEU A 62 12.62 19.27 20.88
C LEU A 62 12.98 18.22 19.81
N GLN A 63 14.23 17.78 19.82
CA GLN A 63 14.71 16.58 19.12
C GLN A 63 15.19 15.59 20.19
N TYR A 64 14.90 14.31 19.97
CA TYR A 64 15.15 13.19 20.86
C TYR A 64 16.61 13.06 21.34
N ARG A 65 16.81 12.64 22.60
CA ARG A 65 17.25 11.25 22.89
C ARG A 65 16.99 10.83 24.35
N LEU A 66 16.76 9.53 24.53
CA LEU A 66 16.49 8.84 25.80
C LEU A 66 17.78 8.50 26.57
N THR A 67 17.67 8.42 27.90
CA THR A 67 18.45 7.51 28.76
C THR A 67 17.53 6.96 29.86
N GLN A 68 17.72 5.70 30.25
CA GLN A 68 16.85 4.97 31.18
C GLN A 68 17.26 5.11 32.66
N ASP A 69 16.32 4.72 33.52
CA ASP A 69 16.45 4.25 34.92
C ASP A 69 16.90 5.21 36.03
N SER A 70 15.91 5.76 36.76
CA SER A 70 15.69 5.41 38.19
C SER A 70 14.35 5.96 38.72
N ASP A 71 13.57 5.08 39.37
CA ASP A 71 12.28 5.32 40.04
C ASP A 71 12.41 6.18 41.34
N PRO A 72 11.29 6.52 42.04
CA PRO A 72 9.98 6.98 41.55
C PRO A 72 9.43 8.19 42.35
N HIS A 73 8.66 9.11 41.75
CA HIS A 73 7.96 10.16 42.54
C HIS A 73 6.61 10.61 41.96
N PRO A 74 5.69 11.15 42.79
CA PRO A 74 4.34 10.58 42.85
C PRO A 74 3.24 11.61 42.58
N LEU A 75 2.46 11.40 41.53
CA LEU A 75 1.23 12.17 41.28
C LEU A 75 0.03 11.25 41.07
N SER A 76 -0.34 10.57 42.15
CA SER A 76 -1.71 10.09 42.31
C SER A 76 -2.66 11.27 42.61
N LYS A 77 -3.82 11.28 41.95
CA LYS A 77 -5.05 12.06 42.21
C LYS A 77 -5.14 13.47 41.58
N GLY A 78 -6.26 13.68 40.88
CA GLY A 78 -6.62 14.87 40.09
C GLY A 78 -7.04 14.49 38.65
N VAL A 79 -7.80 13.41 38.42
CA VAL A 79 -9.29 13.42 38.43
C VAL A 79 -9.88 14.52 37.54
N LEU A 80 -10.30 14.09 36.32
CA LEU A 80 -11.49 14.50 35.56
C LEU A 80 -11.81 16.03 35.48
N ASN A 81 -11.89 16.67 34.31
CA ASN A 81 -12.82 16.26 33.24
C ASN A 81 -12.62 17.00 31.89
N LEU A 82 -13.03 16.32 30.82
CA LEU A 82 -13.66 16.86 29.59
C LEU A 82 -13.07 18.11 28.90
N CYS A 83 -12.37 17.86 27.79
CA CYS A 83 -12.75 18.49 26.52
C CYS A 83 -12.70 17.42 25.42
N SER A 84 -13.83 17.17 24.77
CA SER A 84 -13.95 16.14 23.74
C SER A 84 -13.24 16.58 22.46
N ALA A 85 -12.12 15.93 22.13
CA ALA A 85 -11.57 15.98 20.78
C ALA A 85 -12.41 15.09 19.85
N GLU A 86 -13.67 15.50 19.64
CA GLU A 86 -14.54 14.89 18.63
C GLU A 86 -13.85 14.95 17.27
N SER A 87 -13.61 13.75 16.73
CA SER A 87 -13.81 13.42 15.32
C SER A 87 -13.55 14.57 14.34
N ARG A 88 -12.29 15.01 14.26
CA ARG A 88 -11.75 15.63 13.04
C ARG A 88 -11.46 14.56 11.95
N ILE A 89 -12.41 13.63 11.82
CA ILE A 89 -12.67 12.88 10.61
C ILE A 89 -12.86 13.92 9.52
N TRP A 90 -12.26 13.71 8.35
CA TRP A 90 -12.58 14.52 7.18
C TRP A 90 -14.04 14.28 6.82
N GLN A 91 -14.94 15.16 7.31
CA GLN A 91 -16.35 15.14 6.94
C GLN A 91 -16.43 15.40 5.43
N ILE A 92 -16.59 14.32 4.67
CA ILE A 92 -16.99 14.39 3.27
C ILE A 92 -18.35 15.09 3.26
N PRO A 93 -18.51 16.21 2.56
CA PRO A 93 -19.80 16.88 2.51
C PRO A 93 -20.79 15.97 1.79
N GLU A 94 -21.79 15.46 2.52
CA GLU A 94 -22.93 14.76 1.93
C GLU A 94 -23.73 15.76 1.09
N LYS A 95 -23.37 15.86 -0.19
CA LYS A 95 -24.20 16.52 -1.20
C LYS A 95 -25.43 15.64 -1.39
N GLY A 96 -26.55 16.10 -0.81
CA GLY A 96 -27.80 15.35 -0.77
C GLY A 96 -28.30 14.91 -2.15
N GLY A 97 -28.89 13.71 -2.17
CA GLY A 97 -29.45 13.09 -3.37
C GLY A 97 -28.82 11.71 -3.62
N ILE A 98 -29.47 10.67 -3.09
CA ILE A 98 -29.11 9.24 -3.21
C ILE A 98 -27.89 8.85 -2.35
N VAL A 99 -28.16 8.10 -1.27
CA VAL A 99 -27.15 7.26 -0.61
C VAL A 99 -26.85 6.11 -1.57
N LEU A 100 -25.80 6.27 -2.38
CA LEU A 100 -25.31 5.18 -3.22
C LEU A 100 -24.64 4.13 -2.33
N ASP A 101 -24.98 2.86 -2.52
CA ASP A 101 -24.20 1.75 -1.98
C ASP A 101 -22.73 1.89 -2.46
N VAL A 102 -21.79 1.62 -1.55
CA VAL A 102 -20.35 1.63 -1.83
C VAL A 102 -20.03 0.75 -3.04
N THR A 103 -20.66 -0.42 -3.14
CA THR A 103 -20.50 -1.36 -4.25
C THR A 103 -20.99 -0.74 -5.56
N GLN A 104 -22.19 -0.15 -5.56
CA GLN A 104 -22.73 0.56 -6.72
C GLN A 104 -21.85 1.74 -7.15
N ARG A 105 -21.31 2.53 -6.21
CA ARG A 105 -20.42 3.63 -6.56
C ARG A 105 -19.05 3.14 -7.07
N LEU A 106 -18.52 2.04 -6.52
CA LEU A 106 -17.30 1.40 -7.02
C LEU A 106 -17.49 0.91 -8.46
N PHE A 107 -18.64 0.31 -8.77
CA PHE A 107 -19.01 -0.11 -10.12
C PHE A 107 -18.98 1.06 -11.11
N GLU A 108 -19.56 2.22 -10.75
CA GLU A 108 -19.52 3.43 -11.59
C GLU A 108 -18.09 3.92 -11.85
N VAL A 109 -17.23 3.91 -10.83
CA VAL A 109 -15.81 4.30 -10.97
C VAL A 109 -15.05 3.32 -11.86
N LEU A 110 -15.28 2.01 -11.72
CA LEU A 110 -14.70 0.99 -12.60
C LEU A 110 -15.21 1.15 -14.05
N ARG A 111 -16.53 1.32 -14.23
CA ARG A 111 -17.18 1.47 -15.54
C ARG A 111 -16.68 2.69 -16.31
N THR A 112 -16.37 3.78 -15.60
CA THR A 112 -15.92 5.05 -16.20
C THR A 112 -14.40 5.15 -16.39
N LYS A 113 -13.59 4.57 -15.50
CA LYS A 113 -12.12 4.72 -15.54
C LYS A 113 -11.38 3.49 -16.07
N ALA A 114 -11.88 2.29 -15.79
CA ALA A 114 -11.18 1.02 -16.08
C ALA A 114 -11.68 0.34 -17.35
N PHE A 115 -12.98 0.36 -17.62
CA PHE A 115 -13.61 -0.34 -18.75
C PHE A 115 -13.57 0.47 -20.06
N LYS A 116 -13.27 -0.19 -21.18
CA LYS A 116 -13.21 0.40 -22.52
C LYS A 116 -13.80 -0.55 -23.57
N ARG A 117 -14.55 0.01 -24.53
CA ARG A 117 -14.96 -0.66 -25.79
C ARG A 117 -14.01 -0.26 -26.92
N GLY A 118 -13.83 -1.14 -27.89
CA GLY A 118 -12.90 -0.95 -29.01
C GLY A 118 -12.26 -2.26 -29.44
N VAL A 119 -11.26 -2.21 -30.31
CA VAL A 119 -10.51 -3.40 -30.73
C VAL A 119 -9.18 -3.43 -29.99
N PHE A 120 -8.94 -4.47 -29.19
CA PHE A 120 -7.75 -4.61 -28.36
C PHE A 120 -7.03 -5.93 -28.63
N GLN A 121 -5.71 -5.89 -28.78
CA GLN A 121 -4.87 -7.10 -28.79
C GLN A 121 -4.54 -7.48 -27.34
N LEU A 122 -4.92 -8.69 -26.93
CA LEU A 122 -4.58 -9.23 -25.62
C LEU A 122 -3.16 -9.83 -25.64
N THR A 123 -2.55 -10.01 -24.46
CA THR A 123 -1.24 -10.66 -24.31
C THR A 123 -1.22 -12.13 -24.77
N SER A 124 -2.40 -12.75 -24.90
CA SER A 124 -2.61 -14.07 -25.52
C SER A 124 -2.60 -14.05 -27.06
N GLY A 125 -2.38 -12.88 -27.69
CA GLY A 125 -2.53 -12.68 -29.13
C GLY A 125 -3.97 -12.50 -29.60
N ARG A 126 -4.97 -12.92 -28.80
CA ARG A 126 -6.40 -12.81 -29.12
C ARG A 126 -6.85 -11.35 -29.28
N THR A 127 -7.81 -11.10 -30.15
CA THR A 127 -8.48 -9.81 -30.31
C THR A 127 -9.74 -9.76 -29.44
N SER A 128 -9.98 -8.64 -28.75
CA SER A 128 -11.14 -8.42 -27.88
C SER A 128 -11.89 -7.15 -28.24
N SER A 129 -13.22 -7.16 -28.16
CA SER A 129 -14.12 -6.01 -28.33
C SER A 129 -14.17 -5.08 -27.09
N TYR A 130 -13.55 -5.52 -26.00
CA TYR A 130 -13.46 -4.80 -24.74
C TYR A 130 -12.11 -4.99 -24.06
N TYR A 131 -11.77 -4.04 -23.19
CA TYR A 131 -10.62 -4.11 -22.31
C TYR A 131 -10.98 -3.52 -20.95
N ILE A 132 -10.42 -4.07 -19.88
CA ILE A 132 -10.58 -3.55 -18.53
C ILE A 132 -9.23 -3.54 -17.82
N ASP A 133 -8.87 -2.40 -17.27
CA ASP A 133 -7.71 -2.23 -16.40
C ASP A 133 -8.16 -1.60 -15.08
N SER A 134 -8.54 -2.44 -14.13
CA SER A 134 -9.08 -2.04 -12.82
C SER A 134 -8.14 -1.09 -12.05
N LYS A 135 -6.82 -1.13 -12.32
CA LYS A 135 -5.84 -0.23 -11.70
C LYS A 135 -6.10 1.25 -11.99
N MET A 136 -6.70 1.59 -13.13
CA MET A 136 -7.14 2.96 -13.44
C MET A 136 -8.24 3.46 -12.47
N ALA A 137 -8.99 2.56 -11.86
CA ALA A 137 -9.93 2.85 -10.79
C ALA A 137 -9.27 2.74 -9.41
N THR A 138 -8.65 1.59 -9.08
CA THR A 138 -8.14 1.29 -7.73
C THR A 138 -6.95 2.16 -7.29
N LEU A 139 -6.20 2.75 -8.22
CA LEU A 139 -5.14 3.73 -7.92
C LEU A 139 -5.64 5.19 -7.95
N SER A 140 -6.92 5.44 -8.27
CA SER A 140 -7.54 6.75 -8.10
C SER A 140 -8.05 6.91 -6.66
N ALA A 141 -7.92 8.09 -6.04
CA ALA A 141 -8.22 8.28 -4.61
C ALA A 141 -9.63 7.79 -4.19
N GLU A 142 -10.65 8.14 -4.97
CA GLU A 142 -12.04 7.67 -4.76
C GLU A 142 -12.15 6.15 -4.94
N GLY A 143 -11.56 5.59 -6.02
CA GLY A 143 -11.65 4.16 -6.29
C GLY A 143 -10.90 3.31 -5.26
N ALA A 144 -9.76 3.78 -4.75
CA ALA A 144 -9.01 3.14 -3.67
C ALA A 144 -9.86 3.05 -2.40
N TYR A 145 -10.47 4.17 -1.97
CA TYR A 145 -11.36 4.25 -0.81
C TYR A 145 -12.55 3.29 -0.94
N LEU A 146 -13.27 3.31 -2.06
CA LEU A 146 -14.41 2.44 -2.32
C LEU A 146 -14.01 0.96 -2.40
N THR A 147 -12.85 0.67 -3.00
CA THR A 147 -12.30 -0.69 -3.10
C THR A 147 -11.99 -1.25 -1.71
N GLY A 148 -11.34 -0.47 -0.85
CA GLY A 148 -11.05 -0.88 0.53
C GLY A 148 -12.32 -1.23 1.30
N LYS A 149 -13.34 -0.39 1.21
CA LYS A 149 -14.66 -0.63 1.80
C LYS A 149 -15.35 -1.89 1.29
N ALA A 150 -15.49 -2.03 -0.03
CA ALA A 150 -16.19 -3.16 -0.63
C ALA A 150 -15.49 -4.50 -0.34
N VAL A 151 -14.15 -4.53 -0.46
CA VAL A 151 -13.37 -5.75 -0.21
C VAL A 151 -13.32 -6.09 1.27
N TYR A 152 -13.16 -5.12 2.17
CA TYR A 152 -13.21 -5.39 3.61
C TYR A 152 -14.58 -5.94 4.03
N ALA A 153 -15.67 -5.35 3.55
CA ALA A 153 -17.02 -5.84 3.80
C ALA A 153 -17.22 -7.29 3.32
N ALA A 154 -16.61 -7.67 2.18
CA ALA A 154 -16.68 -9.03 1.63
C ALA A 154 -15.86 -10.08 2.39
N ILE A 155 -14.87 -9.68 3.21
CA ILE A 155 -13.95 -10.61 3.91
C ILE A 155 -14.05 -10.58 5.44
N ARG A 156 -14.60 -9.52 6.06
CA ARG A 156 -14.60 -9.36 7.53
C ARG A 156 -15.21 -10.56 8.28
N ASP A 157 -16.27 -11.14 7.71
CA ASP A 157 -17.03 -12.26 8.31
C ASP A 157 -16.46 -13.64 7.90
N SER A 158 -15.43 -13.68 7.06
CA SER A 158 -14.76 -14.93 6.60
C SER A 158 -13.72 -15.48 7.60
N GLY A 159 -13.43 -14.75 8.68
CA GLY A 159 -12.36 -15.10 9.61
C GLY A 159 -10.95 -14.97 9.02
N ALA A 160 -10.78 -14.18 7.95
CA ALA A 160 -9.47 -13.82 7.41
C ALA A 160 -8.70 -12.94 8.41
N GLN A 161 -7.43 -13.29 8.64
CA GLN A 161 -6.51 -12.61 9.53
C GLN A 161 -5.46 -11.77 8.78
N ALA A 162 -5.42 -11.89 7.44
CA ALA A 162 -4.64 -11.06 6.54
C ALA A 162 -5.26 -11.08 5.13
N VAL A 163 -4.94 -10.09 4.29
CA VAL A 163 -5.48 -9.93 2.92
C VAL A 163 -4.37 -9.65 1.92
N GLY A 164 -4.39 -10.28 0.74
CA GLY A 164 -3.27 -10.16 -0.20
C GLY A 164 -3.42 -10.99 -1.47
N GLY A 165 -2.43 -10.97 -2.36
CA GLY A 165 -2.49 -11.71 -3.63
C GLY A 165 -1.28 -11.44 -4.52
N LEU A 166 -1.32 -11.89 -5.78
CA LEU A 166 -0.19 -11.71 -6.70
C LEU A 166 -0.02 -10.24 -7.11
N THR A 167 1.20 -9.75 -7.00
CA THR A 167 1.59 -8.44 -7.54
C THR A 167 1.44 -8.41 -9.06
N MET A 168 0.92 -7.35 -9.69
CA MET A 168 0.61 -6.02 -9.14
C MET A 168 -0.91 -5.75 -9.00
N GLY A 169 -1.77 -6.71 -9.33
CA GLY A 169 -3.23 -6.52 -9.29
C GLY A 169 -3.74 -6.36 -7.85
N ALA A 170 -3.31 -7.28 -6.98
CA ALA A 170 -3.68 -7.30 -5.57
C ALA A 170 -3.19 -6.09 -4.76
N ASP A 171 -2.05 -5.48 -5.13
CA ASP A 171 -1.27 -4.60 -4.24
C ASP A 171 -2.09 -3.40 -3.73
N SER A 172 -2.78 -2.70 -4.64
CA SER A 172 -3.66 -1.56 -4.32
C SER A 172 -4.89 -1.96 -3.50
N ILE A 173 -5.43 -3.15 -3.77
CA ILE A 173 -6.67 -3.67 -3.20
C ILE A 173 -6.44 -4.12 -1.76
N ALA A 174 -5.41 -4.94 -1.53
CA ALA A 174 -5.03 -5.43 -0.22
C ALA A 174 -4.62 -4.28 0.72
N THR A 175 -3.88 -3.28 0.20
CA THR A 175 -3.52 -2.08 0.96
C THR A 175 -4.76 -1.29 1.38
N ALA A 176 -5.71 -1.07 0.46
CA ALA A 176 -6.94 -0.34 0.76
C ALA A 176 -7.83 -1.10 1.77
N ALA A 177 -7.95 -2.43 1.65
CA ALA A 177 -8.71 -3.26 2.58
C ALA A 177 -8.07 -3.30 3.97
N ALA A 178 -6.74 -3.32 4.07
CA ALA A 178 -6.02 -3.23 5.35
C ALA A 178 -6.25 -1.86 6.02
N ILE A 179 -6.25 -0.75 5.28
CA ILE A 179 -6.58 0.58 5.80
C ILE A 179 -8.02 0.61 6.34
N GLU A 180 -9.00 0.15 5.56
CA GLU A 180 -10.40 0.09 6.01
C GLU A 180 -10.55 -0.77 7.28
N SER A 181 -9.85 -1.91 7.36
CA SER A 181 -9.92 -2.80 8.53
C SER A 181 -9.46 -2.13 9.82
N PHE A 182 -8.49 -1.21 9.73
CA PHE A 182 -8.03 -0.40 10.86
C PHE A 182 -9.07 0.64 11.28
N GLU A 183 -9.65 1.37 10.31
CA GLU A 183 -10.73 2.33 10.56
C GLU A 183 -11.98 1.67 11.19
N GLN A 184 -12.26 0.41 10.84
CA GLN A 184 -13.36 -0.39 11.40
C GLN A 184 -13.02 -1.08 12.74
N GLY A 185 -11.82 -0.84 13.29
CA GLY A 185 -11.42 -1.36 14.61
C GLY A 185 -11.09 -2.86 14.68
N ASN A 186 -10.99 -3.55 13.54
CA ASN A 186 -10.58 -4.96 13.47
C ASN A 186 -9.49 -5.12 12.38
N PRO A 187 -8.25 -4.71 12.70
CA PRO A 187 -7.17 -4.55 11.72
C PRO A 187 -6.62 -5.90 11.22
N ILE A 188 -6.53 -6.05 9.90
CA ILE A 188 -5.87 -7.17 9.23
C ILE A 188 -4.73 -6.64 8.33
N PRO A 189 -3.50 -7.18 8.43
CA PRO A 189 -2.39 -6.75 7.59
C PRO A 189 -2.56 -7.14 6.12
N ALA A 190 -2.00 -6.30 5.24
CA ALA A 190 -1.82 -6.63 3.82
C ALA A 190 -0.58 -7.51 3.59
N PHE A 191 -0.64 -8.38 2.57
CA PHE A 191 0.52 -9.11 2.04
C PHE A 191 0.52 -9.13 0.51
N PHE A 192 1.68 -9.36 -0.09
CA PHE A 192 1.85 -9.48 -1.54
C PHE A 192 2.62 -10.75 -1.89
N VAL A 193 2.12 -11.52 -2.85
CA VAL A 193 2.82 -12.65 -3.45
C VAL A 193 3.58 -12.14 -4.68
N ARG A 194 4.88 -12.42 -4.75
CA ARG A 194 5.76 -12.03 -5.85
C ARG A 194 5.57 -12.96 -7.05
N LYS A 195 5.76 -12.45 -8.27
CA LYS A 195 5.81 -13.28 -9.49
C LYS A 195 7.01 -14.23 -9.53
N GLU A 196 8.11 -13.84 -8.88
CA GLU A 196 9.35 -14.62 -8.75
C GLU A 196 9.85 -14.57 -7.29
N PRO A 197 10.42 -15.68 -6.77
CA PRO A 197 10.95 -15.73 -5.42
C PRO A 197 12.21 -14.86 -5.27
N LYS A 198 12.56 -14.50 -4.03
CA LYS A 198 13.81 -13.78 -3.75
C LYS A 198 15.03 -14.58 -4.24
N LYS A 199 15.89 -13.92 -5.03
CA LYS A 199 17.11 -14.54 -5.60
C LYS A 199 18.17 -14.88 -4.54
N HIS A 200 18.14 -14.23 -3.38
CA HIS A 200 19.05 -14.45 -2.25
C HIS A 200 18.27 -14.43 -0.92
N GLY A 201 18.68 -15.27 0.04
CA GLY A 201 17.99 -15.50 1.31
C GLY A 201 17.04 -16.71 1.28
N THR A 202 16.22 -16.87 2.33
CA THR A 202 15.09 -17.80 2.29
C THR A 202 14.18 -17.41 1.13
N ARG A 203 13.80 -18.38 0.27
CA ARG A 203 13.08 -18.15 -1.01
C ARG A 203 11.61 -17.77 -0.81
N LYS A 204 11.34 -16.79 0.07
CA LYS A 204 10.00 -16.33 0.39
C LYS A 204 9.39 -15.64 -0.83
N TRP A 205 8.26 -16.18 -1.28
CA TRP A 205 7.40 -15.58 -2.29
C TRP A 205 6.58 -14.42 -1.73
N ILE A 206 6.38 -14.38 -0.42
CA ILE A 206 5.46 -13.48 0.28
C ILE A 206 6.23 -12.30 0.89
N GLU A 207 5.70 -11.10 0.72
CA GLU A 207 6.08 -9.87 1.43
C GLU A 207 4.90 -9.42 2.31
N GLY A 208 5.16 -8.91 3.52
CA GLY A 208 4.13 -8.44 4.46
C GLY A 208 4.40 -8.89 5.89
N PRO A 209 3.79 -8.26 6.91
CA PRO A 209 4.01 -8.58 8.32
C PRO A 209 3.13 -9.76 8.78
N LEU A 210 3.15 -10.87 8.04
CA LEU A 210 2.40 -12.07 8.41
C LEU A 210 3.09 -12.81 9.57
N PRO A 211 2.36 -13.19 10.63
CA PRO A 211 2.86 -14.13 11.62
C PRO A 211 3.21 -15.48 10.97
N GLU A 212 4.36 -16.05 11.32
CA GLU A 212 4.77 -17.41 10.89
C GLU A 212 4.01 -18.50 11.68
N THR A 213 2.68 -18.39 11.73
CA THR A 213 1.79 -19.30 12.47
C THR A 213 1.07 -20.22 11.47
N PRO A 214 1.35 -21.53 11.48
CA PRO A 214 0.66 -22.49 10.62
C PRO A 214 -0.86 -22.45 10.81
N GLY A 215 -1.61 -22.53 9.72
CA GLY A 215 -3.08 -22.48 9.72
C GLY A 215 -3.68 -21.07 9.88
N LEU A 216 -2.85 -20.00 9.90
CA LEU A 216 -3.36 -18.63 9.88
C LEU A 216 -4.18 -18.40 8.60
N ARG A 217 -5.40 -17.90 8.78
CA ARG A 217 -6.39 -17.76 7.73
C ARG A 217 -6.15 -16.49 6.92
N VAL A 218 -6.13 -16.60 5.59
CA VAL A 218 -5.89 -15.46 4.69
C VAL A 218 -7.00 -15.33 3.63
N ALA A 219 -7.27 -14.09 3.24
CA ALA A 219 -8.10 -13.78 2.09
C ALA A 219 -7.19 -13.47 0.88
N ILE A 220 -7.48 -14.08 -0.27
CA ILE A 220 -6.82 -13.77 -1.53
C ILE A 220 -7.64 -12.71 -2.29
N VAL A 221 -6.96 -11.69 -2.82
CA VAL A 221 -7.57 -10.63 -3.63
C VAL A 221 -6.86 -10.45 -4.97
N ASP A 222 -7.61 -10.11 -6.02
CA ASP A 222 -7.06 -9.71 -7.32
C ASP A 222 -7.95 -8.67 -8.03
N ASP A 223 -7.43 -7.99 -9.04
CA ASP A 223 -8.12 -6.89 -9.71
C ASP A 223 -9.00 -7.32 -10.88
N VAL A 224 -8.55 -8.31 -11.66
CA VAL A 224 -9.29 -8.93 -12.78
C VAL A 224 -8.91 -10.40 -12.91
N ILE A 225 -9.90 -11.30 -12.92
CA ILE A 225 -9.67 -12.72 -13.18
C ILE A 225 -10.12 -13.12 -14.59
N THR A 226 -9.25 -13.82 -15.31
CA THR A 226 -9.54 -14.44 -16.62
C THR A 226 -9.54 -15.97 -16.50
N THR A 227 -8.38 -16.61 -16.63
CA THR A 227 -8.19 -18.06 -16.50
C THR A 227 -7.82 -18.50 -15.08
N GLY A 228 -7.69 -17.56 -14.13
CA GLY A 228 -7.40 -17.84 -12.72
C GLY A 228 -5.91 -18.05 -12.38
N GLY A 229 -5.00 -18.08 -13.35
CA GLY A 229 -3.59 -18.43 -13.14
C GLY A 229 -2.89 -17.64 -12.02
N SER A 230 -3.05 -16.31 -11.98
CA SER A 230 -2.45 -15.45 -10.95
C SER A 230 -3.00 -15.72 -9.53
N VAL A 231 -4.30 -15.95 -9.44
CA VAL A 231 -4.99 -16.26 -8.19
C VAL A 231 -4.58 -17.64 -7.68
N ILE A 232 -4.54 -18.65 -8.57
CA ILE A 232 -4.07 -20.00 -8.27
C ILE A 232 -2.60 -20.01 -7.84
N GLN A 233 -1.74 -19.22 -8.47
CA GLN A 233 -0.34 -19.03 -8.04
C GLN A 233 -0.26 -18.41 -6.63
N SER A 234 -1.13 -17.44 -6.32
CA SER A 234 -1.20 -16.82 -4.99
C SER A 234 -1.60 -17.85 -3.93
N ILE A 235 -2.65 -18.62 -4.21
CA ILE A 235 -3.16 -19.68 -3.34
C ILE A 235 -2.06 -20.70 -3.04
N ALA A 236 -1.41 -21.24 -4.08
CA ALA A 236 -0.33 -22.22 -3.93
C ALA A 236 0.82 -21.67 -3.07
N ALA A 237 1.28 -20.44 -3.32
CA ALA A 237 2.37 -19.83 -2.54
C ALA A 237 2.01 -19.63 -1.05
N MET A 238 0.73 -19.38 -0.74
CA MET A 238 0.24 -19.25 0.64
C MET A 238 0.11 -20.62 1.32
N GLU A 239 -0.47 -21.62 0.64
CA GLU A 239 -0.63 -22.98 1.16
C GLU A 239 0.73 -23.69 1.36
N GLU A 240 1.67 -23.56 0.42
CA GLU A 240 3.06 -24.02 0.55
C GLU A 240 3.80 -23.35 1.73
N SER A 241 3.40 -22.13 2.10
CA SER A 241 3.94 -21.41 3.25
C SER A 241 3.20 -21.70 4.57
N GLY A 242 2.24 -22.64 4.57
CA GLY A 242 1.52 -23.10 5.76
C GLY A 242 0.30 -22.26 6.15
N TYR A 243 -0.14 -21.32 5.31
CA TYR A 243 -1.37 -20.53 5.53
C TYR A 243 -2.60 -21.26 4.97
N THR A 244 -3.79 -20.87 5.43
CA THR A 244 -5.07 -21.42 4.92
C THR A 244 -5.83 -20.33 4.17
N VAL A 245 -6.06 -20.52 2.87
CA VAL A 245 -6.91 -19.61 2.09
C VAL A 245 -8.37 -19.85 2.48
N CYS A 246 -9.00 -18.84 3.08
CA CYS A 246 -10.38 -18.93 3.58
C CYS A 246 -11.41 -18.15 2.75
N LYS A 247 -10.96 -17.24 1.89
CA LYS A 247 -11.80 -16.46 0.98
C LYS A 247 -10.98 -16.02 -0.24
N VAL A 248 -11.62 -15.94 -1.40
CA VAL A 248 -11.05 -15.36 -2.62
C VAL A 248 -12.02 -14.31 -3.18
N ILE A 249 -11.61 -13.05 -3.22
CA ILE A 249 -12.40 -11.93 -3.77
C ILE A 249 -11.69 -11.35 -4.99
N VAL A 250 -12.41 -11.12 -6.09
CA VAL A 250 -11.86 -10.42 -7.26
C VAL A 250 -12.78 -9.27 -7.63
N LEU A 251 -12.24 -8.11 -8.01
CA LEU A 251 -13.10 -6.98 -8.37
C LEU A 251 -13.94 -7.27 -9.62
N VAL A 252 -13.32 -7.80 -10.68
CA VAL A 252 -14.04 -8.15 -11.92
C VAL A 252 -13.69 -9.55 -12.43
N ASP A 253 -14.71 -10.40 -12.55
CA ASP A 253 -14.62 -11.68 -13.26
C ASP A 253 -14.92 -11.48 -14.75
N ARG A 254 -13.94 -11.81 -15.62
CA ARG A 254 -14.13 -11.80 -17.08
C ARG A 254 -14.90 -13.01 -17.61
N MET A 255 -15.30 -13.94 -16.74
CA MET A 255 -16.05 -15.16 -17.05
C MET A 255 -15.33 -16.07 -18.06
N GLU A 256 -14.00 -16.00 -18.09
CA GLU A 256 -13.10 -16.79 -18.95
C GLU A 256 -12.68 -18.13 -18.30
N GLY A 257 -13.40 -18.59 -17.27
CA GLY A 257 -13.26 -19.90 -16.62
C GLY A 257 -12.45 -19.92 -15.32
N GLY A 258 -11.74 -18.84 -14.98
CA GLY A 258 -10.95 -18.77 -13.76
C GLY A 258 -11.77 -18.84 -12.47
N GLY A 259 -12.92 -18.17 -12.42
CA GLY A 259 -13.85 -18.27 -11.29
C GLY A 259 -14.44 -19.67 -11.13
N ASP A 260 -14.84 -20.28 -12.24
CA ASP A 260 -15.38 -21.65 -12.27
C ASP A 260 -14.35 -22.68 -11.76
N GLU A 261 -13.07 -22.52 -12.13
CA GLU A 261 -11.98 -23.38 -11.67
C GLU A 261 -11.70 -23.24 -10.17
N LEU A 262 -11.83 -22.04 -9.60
CA LEU A 262 -11.70 -21.82 -8.15
C LEU A 262 -12.83 -22.52 -7.38
N LEU A 263 -14.08 -22.37 -7.85
CA LEU A 263 -15.24 -23.04 -7.26
C LEU A 263 -15.13 -24.57 -7.40
N ARG A 264 -14.67 -25.08 -8.54
CA ARG A 264 -14.45 -26.51 -8.79
C ARG A 264 -13.37 -27.11 -7.87
N ARG A 265 -12.39 -26.31 -7.44
CA ARG A 265 -11.38 -26.70 -6.44
C ARG A 265 -11.88 -26.60 -4.99
N GLY A 266 -13.08 -26.07 -4.75
CA GLY A 266 -13.67 -25.93 -3.43
C GLY A 266 -13.27 -24.67 -2.66
N TYR A 267 -12.67 -23.67 -3.32
CA TYR A 267 -12.39 -22.38 -2.68
C TYR A 267 -13.67 -21.55 -2.56
N ASP A 268 -13.85 -20.87 -1.42
CA ASP A 268 -14.89 -19.85 -1.27
C ASP A 268 -14.50 -18.61 -2.09
N TYR A 269 -14.99 -18.58 -3.33
CA TYR A 269 -14.73 -17.53 -4.32
C TYR A 269 -15.99 -16.71 -4.59
N ALA A 270 -15.85 -15.38 -4.57
CA ALA A 270 -16.89 -14.45 -5.00
C ALA A 270 -16.29 -13.22 -5.69
N PRO A 271 -16.67 -12.91 -6.95
CA PRO A 271 -16.33 -11.63 -7.54
C PRO A 271 -17.28 -10.52 -7.04
N LEU A 272 -16.82 -9.27 -7.00
CA LEU A 272 -17.70 -8.12 -6.75
C LEU A 272 -18.56 -7.81 -7.99
N PHE A 273 -17.98 -7.90 -9.19
CA PHE A 273 -18.65 -7.68 -10.47
C PHE A 273 -18.27 -8.75 -11.49
N LYS A 274 -19.16 -9.00 -12.44
CA LYS A 274 -18.90 -9.78 -13.65
C LYS A 274 -18.79 -8.84 -14.84
N ILE A 275 -18.05 -9.23 -15.87
CA ILE A 275 -17.88 -8.41 -17.07
C ILE A 275 -19.21 -8.14 -17.81
N THR A 276 -20.20 -9.03 -17.62
CA THR A 276 -21.58 -8.85 -18.08
C THR A 276 -22.26 -7.60 -17.51
N ASP A 277 -21.89 -7.17 -16.31
CA ASP A 277 -22.47 -5.99 -15.65
C ASP A 277 -22.06 -4.70 -16.39
N PHE A 278 -20.90 -4.72 -17.03
CA PHE A 278 -20.40 -3.68 -17.94
C PHE A 278 -21.08 -3.73 -19.33
N GLY A 279 -22.05 -4.62 -19.52
CA GLY A 279 -22.84 -4.81 -20.74
C GLY A 279 -22.16 -5.68 -21.81
N VAL A 280 -21.08 -6.39 -21.47
CA VAL A 280 -20.44 -7.35 -22.38
C VAL A 280 -21.32 -8.60 -22.50
N THR A 281 -21.57 -9.08 -23.71
CA THR A 281 -22.43 -10.26 -23.91
C THR A 281 -21.67 -11.57 -23.66
N LEU A 282 -22.39 -12.67 -23.39
CA LEU A 282 -21.77 -13.99 -23.30
C LEU A 282 -21.18 -14.46 -24.64
N GLU A 283 -21.70 -13.96 -25.77
CA GLU A 283 -21.13 -14.19 -27.10
C GLU A 283 -19.74 -13.54 -27.22
N GLU A 284 -19.59 -12.29 -26.77
CA GLU A 284 -18.29 -11.60 -26.71
C GLU A 284 -17.29 -12.32 -25.78
N VAL A 285 -17.75 -12.89 -24.68
CA VAL A 285 -16.92 -13.69 -23.76
C VAL A 285 -16.51 -15.02 -24.38
N ASN A 286 -17.44 -15.74 -25.02
CA ASN A 286 -17.17 -17.05 -25.60
C ASN A 286 -16.27 -16.96 -26.84
N ALA A 287 -16.39 -15.90 -27.65
CA ALA A 287 -15.45 -15.59 -28.73
C ALA A 287 -13.98 -15.49 -28.27
N LEU A 288 -13.72 -15.18 -26.98
CA LEU A 288 -12.38 -15.19 -26.40
C LEU A 288 -11.93 -16.59 -25.90
N LYS A 289 -12.86 -17.53 -25.69
CA LYS A 289 -12.59 -18.92 -25.29
C LYS A 289 -12.36 -19.83 -26.49
N ASP A 290 -13.15 -19.65 -27.55
CA ASP A 290 -13.32 -20.62 -28.63
C ASP A 290 -12.17 -20.63 -29.67
N THR A 291 -11.17 -19.75 -29.54
CA THR A 291 -9.99 -19.72 -30.43
C THR A 291 -8.84 -20.65 -30.00
N ASN A 292 -9.09 -21.62 -29.11
CA ASN A 292 -8.16 -22.71 -28.79
C ASN A 292 -8.28 -23.86 -29.82
N GLY A 293 -7.99 -23.54 -31.10
CA GLY A 293 -7.82 -24.53 -32.18
C GLY A 293 -6.39 -25.06 -32.24
#